data_AF-A0A1D6GUL2-F1
#
_entry.id   AF-A0A1D6GUL2-F1
#
_cell.length_a   1.000
_cell.length_b   1.000
_cell.length_c   1.000
_cell.angle_alpha   90.00
_cell.angle_beta   90.00
_cell.angle_gamma   90.00
#
_symmetry.space_group_name_H-M   'P 1'
#
loop_
_entity.id
_entity.type
_entity.pdbx_description
1 polymer ?
#
loop_
_entity_poly.entity_id
_entity_poly.type
_entity_poly.pdbx_seq_one_letter_code
_entity_poly.pdbx_strand_id
1 'polypeptide(L)' 'MATSSRRVPLLLLCLDLTLQQRMRWVQRKYMIYNYCTDPKRYQQGLPAECSMQ' A
#
# COMPACT_ATOMS: atom_id res chain seq x y z
N MET A 1 -4.37 40.73 -8.97
CA MET A 1 -3.99 39.78 -7.90
C MET A 1 -4.37 38.38 -8.35
N ALA A 2 -3.47 37.65 -9.00
CA ALA A 2 -3.73 36.28 -9.43
C ALA A 2 -3.01 35.35 -8.46
N THR A 3 -3.77 34.66 -7.61
CA THR A 3 -3.26 33.74 -6.60
C THR A 3 -2.52 32.60 -7.28
N SER A 4 -1.23 32.47 -6.95
CA SER A 4 -0.37 31.35 -7.31
C SER A 4 -1.05 30.02 -6.97
N SER A 5 -1.56 29.34 -7.99
CA SER A 5 -2.04 27.95 -7.87
C SER A 5 -0.81 27.06 -7.70
N ARG A 6 -0.52 26.69 -6.44
CA ARG A 6 0.48 25.66 -6.14
C ARG A 6 -0.05 24.34 -6.70
N ARG A 7 0.34 23.98 -7.92
CA ARG A 7 0.23 22.60 -8.39
C ARG A 7 1.10 21.77 -7.45
N VAL A 8 0.47 21.03 -6.54
CA VAL A 8 1.15 19.95 -5.84
C VAL A 8 1.76 19.07 -6.94
N PRO A 9 3.09 18.85 -6.96
CA PRO A 9 3.69 18.01 -7.98
C PRO A 9 2.99 16.65 -7.95
N LEU A 10 2.58 16.14 -9.11
CA LEU A 10 1.96 14.81 -9.25
C LEU A 10 2.78 13.70 -8.53
N LEU A 11 4.09 13.94 -8.37
CA LEU A 11 5.08 13.13 -7.68
C LEU A 11 4.80 12.90 -6.18
N LEU A 12 4.03 13.74 -5.51
CA LEU A 12 3.84 13.64 -4.06
C LEU A 12 2.69 12.70 -3.63
N LEU A 13 1.70 12.48 -4.51
CA LEU A 13 0.49 11.70 -4.18
C LEU A 13 0.55 10.26 -4.74
N CYS A 14 1.32 10.01 -5.79
CA CYS A 14 1.44 8.69 -6.41
C CYS A 14 2.68 7.95 -5.91
N LEU A 15 2.50 6.69 -5.52
CA LEU A 15 3.62 5.82 -5.20
C LEU A 15 4.31 5.41 -6.51
N ASP A 16 5.52 5.90 -6.73
CA ASP A 16 6.35 5.51 -7.88
C ASP A 16 6.66 3.99 -7.85
N LEU A 17 6.90 3.39 -9.02
CA LEU A 17 7.23 1.96 -9.16
C LEU A 17 8.46 1.57 -8.33
N THR A 18 9.46 2.45 -8.23
CA THR A 18 10.67 2.24 -7.43
C THR A 18 10.35 2.16 -5.93
N LEU A 19 9.47 3.04 -5.44
CA LEU A 19 9.01 3.04 -4.05
C LEU A 19 8.17 1.80 -3.77
N GLN A 20 7.31 1.40 -4.71
CA GLN A 20 6.51 0.18 -4.59
C GLN A 20 7.38 -1.08 -4.50
N GLN A 21 8.45 -1.19 -5.30
CA GLN A 21 9.40 -2.30 -5.22
C GLN A 21 10.13 -2.34 -3.88
N ARG A 22 10.53 -1.17 -3.35
CA ARG A 22 11.16 -1.08 -2.02
C ARG A 22 10.20 -1.52 -0.92
N MET A 23 8.93 -1.10 -0.98
CA MET A 23 7.90 -1.54 -0.02
C MET A 23 7.69 -3.06 -0.06
N ARG A 24 7.63 -3.66 -1.26
CA ARG A 24 7.55 -5.13 -1.42
C ARG A 24 8.77 -5.84 -0.81
N TRP A 25 9.97 -5.28 -0.98
CA TRP A 25 11.18 -5.85 -0.39
C TRP A 25 11.13 -5.83 1.14
N VAL A 26 10.72 -4.70 1.74
CA VAL A 26 10.57 -4.58 3.19
C VAL A 26 9.50 -5.54 3.70
N GLN A 27 8.33 -5.59 3.05
CA GLN A 27 7.26 -6.52 3.41
C GLN A 27 7.74 -7.97 3.37
N ARG A 28 8.51 -8.39 2.36
CA ARG A 28 9.03 -9.77 2.29
C ARG A 28 10.07 -10.09 3.36
N LYS A 29 10.86 -9.11 3.80
CA LYS A 29 12.01 -9.34 4.71
C LYS A 29 11.68 -9.13 6.18
N TYR A 30 10.79 -8.18 6.49
CA TYR A 30 10.56 -7.70 7.84
C TYR A 30 9.09 -7.78 8.28
N MET A 31 8.15 -8.14 7.40
CA MET A 31 6.76 -8.34 7.81
C MET A 31 6.64 -9.65 8.59
N ILE A 32 6.41 -9.52 9.89
CA ILE A 32 6.27 -10.66 10.81
C ILE A 32 4.84 -11.23 10.83
N TYR A 33 3.84 -10.46 10.39
CA TYR A 33 2.46 -10.87 10.38
C TYR A 33 1.67 -10.13 9.29
N ASN A 34 0.85 -10.88 8.56
CA ASN A 34 -0.13 -10.34 7.62
C ASN A 34 -1.49 -11.01 7.87
N TYR A 35 -2.47 -10.21 8.26
CA TYR A 35 -3.83 -10.67 8.55
C TYR A 35 -4.52 -11.22 7.30
N CYS A 36 -4.21 -10.68 6.12
CA CYS A 36 -4.73 -11.17 4.84
C CYS A 36 -4.23 -12.58 4.48
N THR A 37 -3.16 -13.06 5.13
CA THR A 37 -2.63 -14.42 4.90
C THR A 37 -2.90 -15.34 6.08
N ASP A 38 -3.74 -14.93 7.04
CA ASP A 38 -4.08 -15.72 8.23
C ASP A 38 -5.52 -16.25 8.17
N PRO A 39 -5.78 -17.33 7.40
CA PRO A 39 -7.12 -17.88 7.24
C PRO A 39 -7.65 -18.54 8.53
N LYS A 40 -6.77 -18.84 9.51
CA LYS A 40 -7.20 -19.44 10.78
C LYS A 40 -8.04 -18.46 11.60
N ARG A 41 -7.75 -17.17 11.47
CA ARG A 41 -8.48 -16.10 12.15
C ARG A 41 -9.82 -15.81 11.48
N TYR A 42 -9.92 -16.07 10.19
CA TYR A 42 -11.09 -15.80 9.37
C TYR A 42 -11.72 -17.09 8.83
N GLN A 43 -12.32 -17.87 9.73
CA GLN A 43 -12.96 -19.14 9.38
C GLN A 43 -14.09 -19.02 8.35
N GLN A 44 -14.66 -17.82 8.18
CA GLN A 44 -15.74 -17.53 7.23
C GLN A 44 -15.24 -16.91 5.91
N GLY A 45 -13.93 -16.73 5.74
CA GLY A 45 -13.33 -16.12 4.56
C GLY A 45 -12.60 -14.81 4.87
N LEU A 46 -11.57 -14.54 4.09
CA LEU A 46 -10.75 -13.33 4.23
C LEU A 46 -11.53 -12.08 3.83
N PRO A 47 -11.20 -10.91 4.40
CA PRO A 47 -11.81 -9.65 4.02
C PRO A 47 -11.62 -9.32 2.53
N ALA A 48 -12.60 -8.63 1.93
CA ALA A 48 -12.61 -8.36 0.48
C ALA A 48 -11.45 -7.45 0.04
N GLU A 49 -10.96 -6.57 0.91
CA GLU A 49 -9.83 -5.69 0.65
C GLU A 49 -8.51 -6.44 0.43
N CYS A 50 -8.40 -7.66 0.97
CA CYS A 50 -7.21 -8.50 0.78
C CYS A 50 -7.08 -9.03 -0.67
N SER A 51 -8.13 -8.89 -1.50
CA SER A 51 -8.07 -9.26 -2.92
C SER A 51 -7.18 -8.34 -3.77
N MET A 52 -6.86 -7.15 -3.26
CA MET A 52 -6.06 -6.14 -3.97
C MET A 52 -4.60 -6.06 -3.49
N GLN A 53 -4.14 -7.07 -2.74
CA GLN A 53 -2.80 -7.10 -2.15
C GLN A 53 -1.73 -7.64 -3.10
#